data_AF-K2R3D9-F1
#
_entry.id   AF-K2R3D9-F1
#
_cell.length_a   1.000
_cell.length_b   1.000
_cell.length_c   1.000
_cell.angle_alpha   90.00
_cell.angle_beta   90.00
_cell.angle_gamma   90.00
#
_symmetry.space_group_name_H-M   'P 1'
#
loop_
_entity.id
_entity.type
_entity.pdbx_description
1 polymer ?
#
loop_
_entity_poly.entity_id
_entity_poly.type
_entity_poly.pdbx_seq_one_letter_code
_entity_poly.pdbx_strand_id
1 'polypeptide(L)'
;MVSTIICPRCKTKNSKKAEFCYNCKNPLKPGKTSNKKNPLSLNPKSRFDFRIIVTGLILFVLCNIVLLFISGDYAMLISGFALMLFLYVIFKRFMEIDDSVTLKSLGFKIILYYLVIVALGAILLLAFHLY
;
A
#
# COMPACT_ATOMS: atom_id res chain seq x y z
N MET A 1 45.25 6.30 -21.96
CA MET A 1 44.63 7.54 -21.44
C MET A 1 43.44 7.17 -20.55
N VAL A 2 43.51 7.42 -19.24
CA VAL A 2 42.38 7.13 -18.32
C VAL A 2 41.37 8.25 -18.47
N SER A 3 40.21 7.97 -19.04
CA SER A 3 39.15 8.96 -19.19
C SER A 3 38.58 9.34 -17.81
N THR A 4 38.60 10.63 -17.46
CA THR A 4 38.11 11.16 -16.17
C THR A 4 36.85 12.02 -16.34
N ILE A 5 35.94 12.00 -15.36
CA ILE A 5 34.78 12.90 -15.28
C ILE A 5 34.95 13.85 -14.08
N ILE A 6 34.53 15.11 -14.25
CA ILE A 6 34.60 16.13 -13.19
C ILE A 6 33.26 16.18 -12.47
N CYS A 7 33.28 16.14 -11.13
CA CYS A 7 32.07 16.28 -10.33
C CYS A 7 31.47 17.69 -10.49
N PRO A 8 30.18 17.84 -10.84
CA PRO A 8 29.56 19.15 -11.03
C PRO A 8 29.38 19.94 -9.71
N ARG A 9 29.41 19.26 -8.56
CA ARG A 9 29.22 19.86 -7.23
C ARG A 9 30.53 20.35 -6.62
N CYS A 10 31.52 19.47 -6.51
CA CYS A 10 32.76 19.74 -5.77
C CYS A 10 34.00 19.83 -6.67
N LYS A 11 33.84 19.81 -8.00
CA LYS A 11 34.91 19.92 -9.02
C LYS A 11 36.01 18.85 -8.94
N THR A 12 35.85 17.83 -8.10
CA THR A 12 36.81 16.73 -7.96
C THR A 12 36.83 15.84 -9.21
N LYS A 13 38.02 15.40 -9.64
CA LYS A 13 38.20 14.44 -10.74
C LYS A 13 37.88 13.03 -10.26
N ASN A 14 37.02 12.32 -10.99
CA ASN A 14 36.62 10.95 -10.71
C ASN A 14 36.84 10.08 -11.96
N SER A 15 36.86 8.75 -11.76
CA SER A 15 36.86 7.80 -12.88
C SER A 15 35.59 7.96 -13.72
N LYS A 16 35.68 7.87 -15.05
CA LYS A 16 34.49 7.92 -15.95
C LYS A 16 33.48 6.80 -15.67
N LYS A 17 33.91 5.70 -15.02
CA LYS A 17 33.04 4.60 -14.60
C LYS A 17 32.39 4.83 -13.23
N ALA A 18 32.81 5.85 -12.46
CA ALA A 18 32.25 6.11 -11.13
C ALA A 18 30.82 6.64 -11.23
N GLU A 19 29.91 6.02 -10.49
CA GLU A 19 28.51 6.51 -10.38
C GLU A 19 28.39 7.64 -9.37
N PHE A 20 29.21 7.63 -8.32
CA PHE A 20 29.25 8.62 -7.25
C PHE A 20 30.63 9.26 -7.14
N CYS A 21 30.66 10.52 -6.70
CA CYS A 21 31.90 11.21 -6.41
C CYS A 21 32.55 10.64 -5.14
N TYR A 22 33.84 10.30 -5.19
CA TYR A 22 34.56 9.78 -4.01
C TYR A 22 34.66 10.80 -2.86
N ASN A 23 34.66 12.10 -3.18
CA ASN A 23 34.83 13.18 -2.22
C ASN A 23 33.49 13.62 -1.61
N CYS A 24 32.54 14.08 -2.42
CA CYS A 24 31.27 14.63 -1.92
C CYS A 24 30.10 13.63 -1.93
N LYS A 25 30.31 12.38 -2.35
CA LYS A 25 29.30 11.31 -2.45
C LYS A 25 28.08 11.62 -3.34
N ASN A 26 28.06 12.74 -4.06
CA ASN A 26 26.98 13.06 -5.01
C ASN A 26 27.08 12.21 -6.29
N PRO A 27 25.94 11.89 -6.93
CA PRO A 27 25.92 11.18 -8.20
C PRO A 27 26.58 12.02 -9.31
N LEU A 28 27.41 11.37 -10.14
CA LEU A 28 28.15 12.00 -11.24
C LEU A 28 27.36 12.02 -12.55
N LYS A 29 26.36 11.14 -12.70
CA LYS A 29 25.48 11.08 -13.87
C LYS A 29 24.12 11.72 -13.56
N PRO A 30 23.77 12.86 -14.18
CA PRO A 30 22.40 13.37 -14.17
C PRO A 30 21.54 12.49 -15.10
N GLY A 31 21.16 11.30 -14.62
CA GLY A 31 20.45 10.31 -15.45
C GLY A 31 19.71 9.21 -14.70
N LYS A 32 19.71 9.26 -13.37
CA LYS A 32 18.69 8.63 -12.52
C LYS A 32 18.35 9.64 -11.45
N THR A 33 17.71 10.74 -11.87
CA THR A 33 16.86 11.49 -10.95
C THR A 33 16.05 10.47 -10.18
N SER A 34 16.04 10.68 -8.86
CA SER A 34 15.13 10.02 -7.95
C SER A 34 13.84 9.75 -8.69
N ASN A 35 13.47 8.47 -8.75
CA ASN A 35 12.15 8.06 -9.14
C ASN A 35 11.22 8.81 -8.17
N LYS A 36 10.80 10.01 -8.58
CA LYS A 36 9.76 10.80 -7.95
C LYS A 36 8.58 9.87 -8.16
N LYS A 37 8.38 8.96 -7.21
CA LYS A 37 7.38 7.91 -7.27
C LYS A 37 6.10 8.68 -7.55
N ASN A 38 5.63 8.62 -8.79
CA ASN A 38 4.26 8.99 -9.09
C ASN A 38 3.43 8.20 -8.08
N PRO A 39 2.57 8.85 -7.28
CA PRO A 39 1.71 8.13 -6.35
C PRO A 39 0.78 7.13 -7.07
N LEU A 40 0.72 7.17 -8.40
CA LEU A 40 0.00 6.27 -9.29
C LEU A 40 0.88 5.26 -10.05
N SER A 41 2.11 4.96 -9.61
CA SER A 41 2.77 3.74 -10.12
C SER A 41 2.07 2.53 -9.48
N LEU A 42 1.11 1.93 -10.19
CA LEU A 42 0.55 0.63 -9.85
C LEU A 42 1.67 -0.43 -9.90
N ASN A 43 2.35 -0.54 -8.77
CA ASN A 43 3.35 -1.55 -8.46
C ASN A 43 2.68 -2.94 -8.55
N PRO A 44 3.33 -4.00 -9.06
CA PRO A 44 2.81 -5.37 -9.05
C PRO A 44 2.42 -5.92 -7.66
N LYS A 45 2.82 -5.24 -6.55
CA LYS A 45 2.24 -5.43 -5.20
C LYS A 45 0.70 -5.16 -5.14
N SER A 46 0.14 -4.50 -6.16
CA SER A 46 -1.29 -4.17 -6.29
C SER A 46 -2.19 -5.39 -6.47
N ARG A 47 -1.70 -6.51 -7.04
CA ARG A 47 -2.54 -7.70 -7.21
C ARG A 47 -2.89 -8.34 -5.87
N PHE A 48 -1.97 -8.29 -4.91
CA PHE A 48 -2.21 -8.77 -3.56
C PHE A 48 -3.14 -7.81 -2.81
N ASP A 49 -2.86 -6.51 -2.87
CA ASP A 49 -3.69 -5.47 -2.27
C ASP A 49 -5.15 -5.53 -2.80
N PHE A 50 -5.31 -5.74 -4.11
CA PHE A 50 -6.62 -5.89 -4.75
C PHE A 50 -7.35 -7.16 -4.28
N ARG A 51 -6.66 -8.30 -4.19
CA ARG A 51 -7.26 -9.55 -3.67
C ARG A 51 -7.76 -9.39 -2.24
N ILE A 52 -7.01 -8.69 -1.39
CA ILE A 52 -7.41 -8.42 0.00
C ILE A 52 -8.69 -7.55 0.01
N ILE A 53 -8.73 -6.49 -0.79
CA ILE A 53 -9.89 -5.59 -0.89
C ILE A 53 -11.11 -6.36 -1.40
N VAL A 54 -10.98 -7.13 -2.48
CA VAL A 54 -12.08 -7.91 -3.05
C VAL A 54 -12.59 -8.97 -2.07
N THR A 55 -11.68 -9.71 -1.43
CA THR A 55 -12.06 -10.74 -0.45
C THR A 55 -12.75 -10.11 0.76
N GLY A 56 -12.22 -8.99 1.27
CA GLY A 56 -12.82 -8.27 2.38
C GLY A 56 -14.18 -7.67 2.03
N LEU A 57 -14.37 -7.19 0.80
CA LEU A 57 -15.66 -6.68 0.33
C LEU A 57 -16.71 -7.79 0.23
N ILE A 58 -16.36 -8.94 -0.35
CA ILE A 58 -17.24 -10.11 -0.40
C ILE A 58 -17.61 -10.56 1.01
N LEU A 59 -16.63 -10.66 1.90
CA LEU A 59 -16.85 -11.01 3.30
C LEU A 59 -17.80 -10.02 3.99
N PHE A 60 -17.57 -8.72 3.82
CA PHE A 60 -18.40 -7.67 4.43
C PHE A 60 -19.85 -7.75 3.95
N VAL A 61 -20.08 -7.83 2.64
CA VAL A 61 -21.43 -7.88 2.06
C VAL A 61 -22.16 -9.16 2.46
N LEU A 62 -21.52 -10.33 2.34
CA LEU A 62 -22.13 -11.60 2.72
C LEU A 62 -22.47 -11.64 4.22
N CYS A 63 -21.54 -11.18 5.07
CA CYS A 63 -21.76 -11.13 6.50
C CYS A 63 -22.90 -10.17 6.84
N ASN A 64 -22.97 -9.02 6.18
CA ASN A 64 -24.05 -8.06 6.35
C ASN A 64 -25.41 -8.65 5.97
N ILE A 65 -25.54 -9.28 4.80
CA ILE A 65 -26.78 -9.93 4.34
C ILE A 65 -27.24 -11.01 5.33
N VAL A 66 -26.35 -11.88 5.80
CA VAL A 66 -26.69 -12.93 6.78
C VAL A 66 -27.17 -12.31 8.09
N LEU A 67 -26.50 -11.24 8.54
CA LEU A 67 -26.85 -10.56 9.78
C LEU A 67 -28.13 -9.73 9.69
N LEU A 68 -28.52 -9.24 8.50
CA LEU A 68 -29.81 -8.59 8.30
C LEU A 68 -30.98 -9.51 8.66
N PHE A 69 -30.86 -10.83 8.42
CA PHE A 69 -31.88 -11.80 8.80
C PHE A 69 -31.99 -12.04 10.31
N ILE A 70 -30.94 -11.75 11.08
CA ILE A 70 -30.89 -12.00 12.52
C ILE A 70 -31.16 -10.71 13.30
N SER A 71 -30.50 -9.63 12.91
CA SER A 71 -30.46 -8.36 13.63
C SER A 71 -30.18 -7.21 12.65
N GLY A 72 -31.23 -6.68 12.02
CA GLY A 72 -31.14 -5.62 11.01
C GLY A 72 -30.35 -4.40 11.48
N ASP A 73 -30.68 -3.86 12.66
CA ASP A 73 -30.07 -2.63 13.18
C ASP A 73 -28.57 -2.76 13.50
N TYR A 74 -28.09 -3.98 13.76
CA TYR A 74 -26.70 -4.24 14.14
C TYR A 74 -25.86 -4.85 13.01
N ALA A 75 -26.47 -5.16 11.87
CA ALA A 75 -25.81 -5.88 10.78
C ALA A 75 -24.56 -5.14 10.27
N MET A 76 -24.64 -3.82 10.07
CA MET A 76 -23.48 -3.00 9.66
C MET A 76 -22.36 -2.98 10.70
N LEU A 77 -22.70 -2.90 11.99
CA LEU A 77 -21.72 -2.77 13.06
C LEU A 77 -20.96 -4.08 13.25
N ILE A 78 -21.68 -5.21 13.27
CA ILE A 78 -21.10 -6.55 13.43
C ILE A 78 -20.28 -6.95 12.19
N SER A 79 -20.78 -6.68 10.98
CA SER A 79 -20.01 -6.93 9.74
C SER A 79 -18.75 -6.05 9.64
N GLY A 80 -18.81 -4.80 10.08
CA GLY A 80 -17.65 -3.92 10.19
C GLY A 80 -16.60 -4.45 11.18
N PHE A 81 -17.05 -4.97 12.33
CA PHE A 81 -16.16 -5.61 13.30
C PHE A 81 -15.51 -6.88 12.76
N ALA A 82 -16.27 -7.74 12.07
CA ALA A 82 -15.74 -8.93 11.42
C ALA A 82 -14.68 -8.58 10.35
N LEU A 83 -14.90 -7.52 9.58
CA LEU A 83 -13.94 -7.01 8.60
C LEU A 83 -12.65 -6.50 9.27
N MET A 84 -12.76 -5.80 10.40
CA MET A 84 -11.60 -5.35 11.17
C MET A 84 -10.75 -6.53 11.66
N LEU A 85 -11.39 -7.58 12.18
CA LEU A 85 -10.69 -8.80 12.59
C LEU A 85 -10.00 -9.49 11.41
N PHE A 86 -10.68 -9.60 10.27
CA PHE A 86 -10.11 -10.16 9.05
C PHE A 86 -8.86 -9.41 8.59
N LEU A 87 -8.94 -8.07 8.53
CA LEU A 87 -7.80 -7.23 8.16
C LEU A 87 -6.65 -7.33 9.17
N TYR A 88 -6.96 -7.44 10.47
CA TYR A 88 -5.95 -7.64 11.51
C TYR A 88 -5.20 -8.98 11.35
N VAL A 89 -5.91 -10.07 11.05
CA VAL A 89 -5.28 -11.38 10.83
C VAL A 89 -4.37 -11.35 9.59
N ILE A 90 -4.85 -10.75 8.49
CA ILE A 90 -4.02 -10.58 7.28
C ILE A 90 -2.79 -9.73 7.59
N PHE A 91 -2.96 -8.64 8.32
CA PHE A 91 -1.88 -7.78 8.74
C PHE A 91 -0.83 -8.51 9.58
N LYS A 92 -1.27 -9.27 10.60
CA LYS A 92 -0.38 -10.02 11.47
C LYS A 92 0.48 -10.99 10.66
N ARG A 93 -0.13 -11.69 9.70
CA ARG A 93 0.58 -12.58 8.77
C ARG A 93 1.55 -11.82 7.86
N PHE A 94 1.21 -10.60 7.47
CA PHE A 94 2.06 -9.78 6.59
C PHE A 94 3.29 -9.22 7.31
N MET A 95 3.14 -8.80 8.56
CA MET A 95 4.25 -8.34 9.42
C MET A 95 5.32 -9.42 9.59
N GLU A 96 4.91 -10.68 9.69
CA GLU A 96 5.83 -11.83 9.82
C GLU A 96 6.66 -12.09 8.54
N ILE A 97 6.23 -11.55 7.39
CA ILE A 97 6.87 -11.80 6.08
C ILE A 97 7.86 -10.69 5.70
N ASP A 98 7.69 -9.46 6.19
CA ASP A 98 8.41 -8.28 5.68
C ASP A 98 8.87 -7.33 6.80
N ASP A 99 9.97 -7.70 7.47
CA ASP A 99 10.61 -6.92 8.56
C ASP A 99 11.10 -5.52 8.12
N SER A 100 11.15 -5.26 6.81
CA SER A 100 11.64 -4.00 6.25
C SER A 100 10.60 -2.88 6.27
N VAL A 101 9.33 -3.20 6.51
CA VAL A 101 8.21 -2.25 6.42
C VAL A 101 7.97 -1.59 7.77
N THR A 102 7.94 -0.25 7.78
CA THR A 102 7.66 0.49 9.01
C THR A 102 6.21 0.27 9.49
N LEU A 103 6.06 -0.07 10.78
CA LEU A 103 4.77 -0.23 11.48
C LEU A 103 3.77 0.89 11.18
N LYS A 104 4.26 2.14 11.12
CA LYS A 104 3.43 3.33 10.83
C LYS A 104 2.84 3.31 9.41
N SER A 105 3.63 2.94 8.40
CA SER A 105 3.15 2.88 7.02
C SER A 105 2.15 1.74 6.80
N LEU A 106 2.31 0.66 7.57
CA LEU A 106 1.51 -0.54 7.46
C LEU A 106 0.15 -0.36 8.16
N GLY A 107 0.13 0.23 9.36
CA GLY A 107 -1.11 0.63 10.02
C GLY A 107 -1.96 1.60 9.17
N PHE A 108 -1.33 2.58 8.53
CA PHE A 108 -2.03 3.50 7.62
C PHE A 108 -2.71 2.77 6.45
N LYS A 109 -2.02 1.77 5.86
CA LYS A 109 -2.59 0.97 4.76
C LYS A 109 -3.83 0.17 5.19
N ILE A 110 -3.82 -0.42 6.38
CA ILE A 110 -4.97 -1.18 6.90
C ILE A 110 -6.19 -0.29 7.03
N ILE A 111 -6.01 0.87 7.66
CA ILE A 111 -7.09 1.85 7.87
C ILE A 111 -7.65 2.29 6.51
N LEU A 112 -6.77 2.53 5.54
CA LEU A 112 -7.18 2.87 4.17
C LEU A 112 -8.00 1.74 3.52
N TYR A 113 -7.56 0.48 3.62
CA TYR A 113 -8.33 -0.66 3.09
C TYR A 113 -9.66 -0.84 3.79
N TYR A 114 -9.71 -0.70 5.11
CA TYR A 114 -10.96 -0.75 5.87
C TYR A 114 -11.96 0.30 5.38
N LEU A 115 -11.52 1.57 5.27
CA LEU A 115 -12.38 2.66 4.79
C LEU A 115 -12.88 2.42 3.36
N VAL A 116 -12.01 1.95 2.47
CA VAL A 116 -12.40 1.64 1.08
C VAL A 116 -13.42 0.51 1.03
N ILE A 117 -13.21 -0.57 1.79
CA ILE A 117 -14.12 -1.72 1.80
C ILE A 117 -15.49 -1.33 2.39
N VAL A 118 -15.51 -0.61 3.52
CA VAL A 118 -16.77 -0.17 4.15
C VAL A 118 -17.53 0.79 3.24
N ALA A 119 -16.84 1.77 2.62
CA ALA A 119 -17.48 2.71 1.71
C ALA A 119 -18.08 2.00 0.48
N LEU A 120 -17.30 1.13 -0.18
CA LEU A 120 -17.77 0.37 -1.35
C LEU A 120 -18.89 -0.61 -0.97
N GLY A 121 -18.77 -1.28 0.18
CA GLY A 121 -19.77 -2.21 0.69
C GLY A 121 -21.09 -1.50 1.01
N ALA A 122 -21.04 -0.34 1.67
CA ALA A 122 -22.23 0.47 1.96
C ALA A 122 -22.90 0.97 0.67
N ILE A 123 -22.12 1.42 -0.32
CA ILE A 123 -22.65 1.83 -1.63
C ILE A 123 -23.34 0.66 -2.32
N LEU A 124 -22.75 -0.54 -2.28
CA LEU A 124 -23.34 -1.75 -2.85
C LEU A 124 -24.66 -2.11 -2.16
N LEU A 125 -24.67 -2.17 -0.83
CA LEU A 125 -25.88 -2.49 -0.07
C LEU A 125 -27.00 -1.49 -0.37
N LEU A 126 -26.68 -0.20 -0.47
CA LEU A 126 -27.64 0.85 -0.82
C LEU A 126 -28.13 0.74 -2.27
N ALA A 127 -27.24 0.48 -3.22
CA ALA A 127 -27.58 0.34 -4.64
C ALA A 127 -28.50 -0.86 -4.91
N PHE A 128 -28.36 -1.93 -4.14
CA PHE A 128 -29.18 -3.15 -4.25
C PHE A 128 -30.40 -3.15 -3.31
N HIS A 129 -30.64 -2.08 -2.53
CA HIS A 129 -31.67 -2.05 -1.50
C HIS A 129 -31.61 -3.25 -0.52
N LEU A 130 -30.39 -3.65 -0.17
CA LEU A 130 -30.10 -4.73 0.78
C LEU A 130 -29.83 -4.15 2.18
N TYR A 131 -30.85 -3.57 2.80
CA TYR A 131 -30.81 -3.01 4.15
C TYR A 131 -32.09 -3.31 4.92
#